data_AF-A0A954WKL6-F1
#
_entry.id   AF-A0A954WKL6-F1
#
_cell.length_a   1.000
_cell.length_b   1.000
_cell.length_c   1.000
_cell.angle_alpha   90.00
_cell.angle_beta   90.00
_cell.angle_gamma   90.00
#
_symmetry.space_group_name_H-M   'P 1'
#
loop_
_entity.id
_entity.type
_entity.pdbx_description
1 polymer ?
#
loop_
_entity_poly.entity_id
_entity_poly.type
_entity_poly.pdbx_seq_one_letter_code
_entity_poly.pdbx_strand_id
1 'polypeptide(L)'
;MAITGPSSFVWTSEQFISHWTLANDQLGVGNELVLKGNIALADLQSKLTALNVKRFELQSAITSREQLRGGLNSKRAALHEWLRLFNETVRADYGGTSWETSLPDLPSEIAGQGAYMRALDDTRSIWTQMNADPAITTPITLLGGYDLAAFTADVTDLLAAFTAVHHAEKVEELSRLQRNRLQDDIYAV
;
A
#
# COMPACT_ATOMS: atom_id res chain seq x y z
N MET A 1 -21.10 30.23 -5.68
CA MET A 1 -21.49 28.80 -5.55
C MET A 1 -20.83 28.26 -4.28
N ALA A 2 -21.51 27.45 -3.48
CA ALA A 2 -20.92 26.94 -2.23
C ALA A 2 -19.89 25.85 -2.52
N ILE A 3 -18.74 25.91 -1.86
CA ILE A 3 -17.75 24.84 -1.94
C ILE A 3 -18.23 23.72 -1.01
N THR A 4 -18.61 22.59 -1.59
CA THR A 4 -19.22 21.43 -0.90
C THR A 4 -18.22 20.32 -0.59
N GLY A 5 -16.98 20.46 -1.07
CA GLY A 5 -15.88 19.53 -0.81
C GLY A 5 -14.65 19.75 -1.70
N PRO A 6 -13.59 18.93 -1.54
CA PRO A 6 -12.32 19.08 -2.24
C PRO A 6 -12.43 19.04 -3.77
N SER A 7 -13.39 18.27 -4.29
CA SER A 7 -13.67 18.17 -5.73
C SER A 7 -14.30 19.44 -6.30
N SER A 8 -15.15 20.13 -5.54
CA SER A 8 -15.78 21.39 -5.96
C SER A 8 -14.86 22.60 -5.82
N PHE A 9 -13.78 22.48 -5.04
CA PHE A 9 -12.83 23.57 -4.78
C PHE A 9 -12.14 24.04 -6.05
N VAL A 10 -11.47 23.13 -6.78
CA VAL A 10 -10.69 23.47 -7.97
C VAL A 10 -11.55 24.16 -9.02
N TRP A 11 -12.71 23.59 -9.34
CA TRP A 11 -13.65 24.19 -10.29
C TRP A 11 -14.10 25.59 -9.84
N THR A 12 -14.41 25.77 -8.55
CA THR A 12 -14.82 27.08 -8.03
C THR A 12 -13.67 28.10 -8.10
N SER A 13 -12.44 27.69 -7.79
CA SER A 13 -11.25 28.54 -7.91
C SER A 13 -10.97 28.92 -9.37
N GLU A 14 -11.19 28.02 -10.33
CA GLU A 14 -11.05 28.31 -11.76
C GLU A 14 -12.07 29.36 -12.22
N GLN A 15 -13.33 29.25 -11.76
CA GLN A 15 -14.35 30.28 -12.04
C GLN A 15 -13.96 31.64 -11.44
N PHE A 16 -13.48 31.66 -10.20
CA PHE A 16 -13.03 32.89 -9.55
C PHE A 16 -11.85 33.54 -10.28
N ILE A 17 -10.85 32.76 -10.68
CA ILE A 17 -9.72 33.22 -11.51
C ILE A 17 -10.23 33.82 -12.82
N SER A 18 -11.17 33.14 -13.49
CA SER A 18 -11.75 33.65 -14.75
C SER A 18 -12.44 35.00 -14.56
N HIS A 19 -13.22 35.17 -13.50
CA HIS A 19 -13.89 36.44 -13.20
C HIS A 19 -12.91 37.54 -12.79
N TRP A 20 -11.87 37.21 -12.03
CA TRP A 20 -10.82 38.17 -11.64
C TRP A 20 -10.06 38.66 -12.87
N THR A 21 -9.67 37.78 -13.79
CA THR A 21 -9.04 38.18 -15.06
C THR A 21 -9.89 39.21 -15.81
N LEU A 22 -11.19 38.94 -15.99
CA LEU A 22 -12.10 39.87 -16.67
C LEU A 22 -12.20 41.22 -15.95
N ALA A 23 -12.19 41.22 -14.62
CA ALA A 23 -12.22 42.45 -13.83
C ALA A 23 -10.92 43.26 -13.98
N ASN A 24 -9.75 42.60 -13.97
CA ASN A 24 -8.47 43.27 -14.22
C ASN A 24 -8.42 43.88 -15.63
N ASP A 25 -8.91 43.15 -16.64
CA ASP A 25 -8.99 43.65 -18.02
C ASP A 25 -9.84 44.93 -18.12
N GLN A 26 -10.94 45.01 -17.35
CA GLN A 26 -11.81 46.19 -17.29
C GLN A 26 -11.19 47.38 -16.55
N LEU A 27 -10.39 47.14 -15.52
CA LEU A 27 -9.71 48.18 -14.74
C LEU A 27 -8.51 48.78 -15.48
N GLY A 28 -7.92 48.03 -16.41
CA GLY A 28 -6.75 48.43 -17.17
C GLY A 28 -5.44 48.29 -16.39
N VAL A 29 -4.33 48.40 -17.14
CA VAL A 29 -2.97 48.17 -16.63
C VAL A 29 -2.63 49.13 -15.48
N GLY A 30 -2.12 48.58 -14.37
CA GLY A 30 -1.71 49.33 -13.18
C GLY A 30 -2.82 49.55 -12.15
N ASN A 31 -4.04 49.11 -12.44
CA ASN A 31 -5.19 49.16 -11.52
C ASN A 31 -5.70 47.75 -11.19
N GLU A 32 -4.86 46.72 -11.29
CA GLU A 32 -5.27 45.34 -11.06
C GLU A 32 -5.82 45.14 -9.65
N LEU A 33 -6.88 44.33 -9.53
CA LEU A 33 -7.40 43.91 -8.24
C LEU A 33 -6.32 43.09 -7.51
N VAL A 34 -6.09 43.43 -6.25
CA VAL A 34 -5.22 42.71 -5.33
C VAL A 34 -6.03 42.37 -4.09
N LEU A 35 -6.00 41.11 -3.67
CA LEU A 35 -6.67 40.68 -2.45
C LEU A 35 -5.91 41.15 -1.21
N LYS A 36 -6.58 41.08 -0.06
CA LYS A 36 -5.96 41.37 1.23
C LYS A 36 -4.70 40.53 1.41
N GLY A 37 -3.64 41.14 1.94
CA GLY A 37 -2.33 40.49 2.05
C GLY A 37 -1.46 40.58 0.79
N ASN A 38 -1.81 41.49 -0.14
CA ASN A 38 -1.06 41.73 -1.38
C ASN A 38 -1.00 40.51 -2.30
N ILE A 39 -2.08 39.75 -2.37
CA ILE A 39 -2.16 38.53 -3.18
C ILE A 39 -2.71 38.90 -4.56
N ALA A 40 -1.89 38.73 -5.57
CA ALA A 40 -2.25 38.97 -6.95
C ALA A 40 -2.89 37.73 -7.58
N LEU A 41 -3.55 37.92 -8.73
CA LEU A 41 -4.13 36.84 -9.53
C LEU A 41 -3.11 35.72 -9.85
N ALA A 42 -1.86 36.11 -10.15
CA ALA A 42 -0.78 35.18 -10.48
C ALA A 42 -0.40 34.26 -9.30
N ASP A 43 -0.49 34.75 -8.07
CA ASP A 43 -0.23 33.95 -6.87
C ASP A 43 -1.29 32.86 -6.70
N LEU A 44 -2.57 33.22 -6.91
CA LEU A 44 -3.67 32.27 -6.83
C LEU A 44 -3.58 31.20 -7.93
N GLN A 45 -3.26 31.60 -9.16
CA GLN A 45 -3.02 30.66 -10.27
C GLN A 45 -1.88 29.69 -9.97
N SER A 46 -0.79 30.18 -9.36
CA SER A 46 0.35 29.37 -8.95
C SER A 46 -0.04 28.35 -7.88
N LYS A 47 -0.79 28.79 -6.86
CA LYS A 47 -1.30 27.89 -5.80
C LYS A 47 -2.27 26.83 -6.34
N LEU A 48 -3.16 27.20 -7.26
CA LEU A 48 -4.09 26.26 -7.89
C LEU A 48 -3.35 25.21 -8.73
N THR A 49 -2.33 25.62 -9.48
CA THR A 49 -1.46 24.71 -10.24
C THR A 49 -0.78 23.72 -9.30
N ALA A 50 -0.21 24.19 -8.19
CA ALA A 50 0.39 23.34 -7.17
C ALA A 50 -0.63 22.38 -6.53
N LEU A 51 -1.87 22.82 -6.30
CA LEU A 51 -2.93 21.97 -5.76
C LEU A 51 -3.29 20.84 -6.73
N ASN A 52 -3.37 21.13 -8.03
CA ASN A 52 -3.60 20.09 -9.05
C ASN A 52 -2.46 19.06 -9.07
N VAL A 53 -1.20 19.49 -8.99
CA VAL A 53 -0.06 18.57 -8.85
C VAL A 53 -0.22 17.68 -7.62
N LYS A 54 -0.56 18.24 -6.45
CA LYS A 54 -0.78 17.46 -5.23
C LYS A 54 -1.95 16.48 -5.32
N ARG A 55 -2.99 16.80 -6.09
CA ARG A 55 -4.10 15.86 -6.38
C ARG A 55 -3.63 14.67 -7.21
N PHE A 56 -2.83 14.92 -8.24
CA PHE A 56 -2.25 13.84 -9.06
C PHE A 56 -1.30 12.96 -8.24
N GLU A 57 -0.44 13.55 -7.40
CA GLU A 57 0.43 12.81 -6.49
C GLU A 57 -0.37 11.91 -5.53
N LEU A 58 -1.44 12.43 -4.91
CA LEU A 58 -2.30 11.64 -4.05
C LEU A 58 -2.96 10.48 -4.81
N GLN A 59 -3.47 10.72 -6.01
CA GLN A 59 -4.08 9.67 -6.82
C GLN A 59 -3.07 8.59 -7.18
N SER A 60 -1.83 8.98 -7.53
CA SER A 60 -0.73 8.06 -7.79
C SER A 60 -0.39 7.21 -6.55
N ALA A 61 -0.33 7.83 -5.36
CA ALA A 61 -0.08 7.14 -4.11
C ALA A 61 -1.18 6.11 -3.77
N ILE A 62 -2.46 6.47 -3.97
CA ILE A 62 -3.59 5.54 -3.80
C ILE A 62 -3.46 4.34 -4.72
N THR A 63 -3.24 4.57 -6.02
CA THR A 63 -3.09 3.49 -7.01
C THR A 63 -1.92 2.57 -6.68
N SER A 64 -0.77 3.15 -6.29
CA SER A 64 0.41 2.40 -5.88
C SER A 64 0.13 1.51 -4.66
N ARG A 65 -0.54 2.05 -3.63
CA ARG A 65 -0.95 1.27 -2.45
C ARG A 65 -1.85 0.09 -2.84
N GLU A 66 -2.87 0.31 -3.67
CA GLU A 66 -3.77 -0.76 -4.08
C GLU A 66 -3.07 -1.84 -4.90
N GLN A 67 -2.14 -1.47 -5.79
CA GLN A 67 -1.32 -2.43 -6.52
C GLN A 67 -0.47 -3.29 -5.58
N LEU A 68 0.18 -2.67 -4.58
CA LEU A 68 0.98 -3.39 -3.59
C LEU A 68 0.13 -4.31 -2.71
N ARG A 69 -1.09 -3.89 -2.32
CA ARG A 69 -2.04 -4.75 -1.60
C ARG A 69 -2.46 -5.96 -2.43
N GLY A 70 -2.71 -5.77 -3.72
CA GLY A 70 -2.97 -6.86 -4.65
C GLY A 70 -1.82 -7.86 -4.69
N GLY A 71 -0.59 -7.37 -4.85
CA GLY A 71 0.62 -8.21 -4.83
C GLY A 71 0.82 -8.96 -3.52
N LEU A 72 0.60 -8.30 -2.38
CA LEU A 72 0.64 -8.92 -1.05
C LEU A 72 -0.37 -10.08 -0.94
N ASN A 73 -1.62 -9.85 -1.36
CA ASN A 73 -2.67 -10.87 -1.29
C ASN A 73 -2.34 -12.08 -2.18
N SER A 74 -1.79 -11.86 -3.38
CA SER A 74 -1.34 -12.95 -4.25
C SER A 74 -0.22 -13.78 -3.61
N LYS A 75 0.78 -13.13 -2.99
CA LYS A 75 1.86 -13.84 -2.27
C LYS A 75 1.34 -14.62 -1.07
N ARG A 76 0.37 -14.08 -0.33
CA ARG A 76 -0.31 -14.79 0.76
C ARG A 76 -1.02 -16.03 0.24
N ALA A 77 -1.87 -15.91 -0.77
CA ALA A 77 -2.61 -17.04 -1.33
C ALA A 77 -1.66 -18.16 -1.80
N ALA A 78 -0.56 -17.80 -2.47
CA ALA A 78 0.45 -18.78 -2.90
C ALA A 78 1.09 -19.51 -1.71
N LEU A 79 1.56 -18.78 -0.69
CA LEU A 79 2.17 -19.39 0.50
C LEU A 79 1.17 -20.20 1.33
N HIS A 80 -0.10 -19.81 1.36
CA HIS A 80 -1.14 -20.57 2.04
C HIS A 80 -1.31 -21.96 1.41
N GLU A 81 -1.29 -22.03 0.08
CA GLU A 81 -1.34 -23.29 -0.64
C GLU A 81 -0.10 -24.15 -0.38
N TRP A 82 1.09 -23.56 -0.34
CA TRP A 82 2.31 -24.30 0.00
C TRP A 82 2.32 -24.82 1.43
N LEU A 83 1.79 -24.06 2.40
CA LEU A 83 1.58 -24.54 3.76
C LEU A 83 0.63 -25.74 3.80
N ARG A 84 -0.48 -25.68 3.05
CA ARG A 84 -1.45 -26.78 2.95
C ARG A 84 -0.77 -28.03 2.39
N LEU A 85 -0.04 -27.89 1.28
CA LEU A 85 0.69 -28.98 0.65
C LEU A 85 1.76 -29.58 1.56
N PHE A 86 2.52 -28.75 2.28
CA PHE A 86 3.48 -29.23 3.27
C PHE A 86 2.80 -30.07 4.35
N ASN A 87 1.72 -29.55 4.95
CA ASN A 87 0.98 -30.28 5.98
C ASN A 87 0.39 -31.60 5.45
N GLU A 88 -0.09 -31.63 4.21
CA GLU A 88 -0.59 -32.85 3.56
C GLU A 88 0.51 -33.87 3.30
N THR A 89 1.66 -33.45 2.78
CA THR A 89 2.83 -34.31 2.57
C THR A 89 3.30 -34.91 3.90
N VAL A 90 3.39 -34.12 4.97
CA VAL A 90 3.81 -34.64 6.27
C VAL A 90 2.83 -35.68 6.82
N ARG A 91 1.52 -35.45 6.69
CA ARG A 91 0.50 -36.43 7.11
C ARG A 91 0.52 -37.71 6.27
N ALA A 92 0.73 -37.58 4.96
CA ALA A 92 0.75 -38.73 4.05
C ALA A 92 1.96 -39.62 4.28
N ASP A 93 3.15 -39.03 4.38
CA ASP A 93 4.43 -39.77 4.41
C ASP A 93 4.89 -40.09 5.83
N TYR A 94 4.49 -39.30 6.83
CA TYR A 94 4.95 -39.40 8.22
C TYR A 94 3.80 -39.47 9.23
N GLY A 95 2.64 -39.97 8.82
CA GLY A 95 1.48 -40.17 9.68
C GLY A 95 1.80 -41.06 10.90
N GLY A 96 1.24 -40.71 12.06
CA GLY A 96 1.46 -41.42 13.32
C GLY A 96 2.78 -41.10 14.03
N THR A 97 3.60 -40.20 13.48
CA THR A 97 4.84 -39.72 14.11
C THR A 97 4.61 -38.43 14.91
N SER A 98 5.62 -37.99 15.68
CA SER A 98 5.58 -36.69 16.36
C SER A 98 5.53 -35.50 15.40
N TRP A 99 5.96 -35.67 14.15
CA TRP A 99 5.94 -34.62 13.14
C TRP A 99 4.52 -34.22 12.78
N GLU A 100 3.61 -35.19 12.62
CA GLU A 100 2.20 -34.93 12.35
C GLU A 100 1.55 -34.10 13.45
N THR A 101 1.82 -34.43 14.72
CA THR A 101 1.27 -33.69 15.88
C THR A 101 1.88 -32.30 16.06
N SER A 102 3.01 -32.02 15.40
CA SER A 102 3.71 -30.74 15.48
C SER A 102 3.30 -29.77 14.38
N LEU A 103 2.49 -30.21 13.39
CA LEU A 103 2.10 -29.36 12.27
C LEU A 103 1.34 -28.10 12.74
N PRO A 104 1.68 -26.91 12.23
CA PRO A 104 1.00 -25.69 12.60
C PRO A 104 -0.39 -25.64 11.96
N ASP A 105 -1.31 -24.97 12.66
CA ASP A 105 -2.62 -24.65 12.11
C ASP A 105 -2.48 -23.74 10.88
N LEU A 106 -3.29 -24.01 9.85
CA LEU A 106 -3.33 -23.16 8.67
C LEU A 106 -3.92 -21.80 9.04
N PRO A 107 -3.18 -20.70 8.86
CA PRO A 107 -3.69 -19.38 9.17
C PRO A 107 -4.78 -19.00 8.16
N SER A 108 -5.80 -18.27 8.61
CA SER A 108 -6.79 -17.69 7.69
C SER A 108 -6.11 -16.74 6.69
N GLU A 109 -6.58 -16.73 5.44
CA GLU A 109 -6.10 -15.80 4.40
C GLU A 109 -6.31 -14.32 4.75
N ILE A 110 -7.25 -14.04 5.66
CA ILE A 110 -7.51 -12.69 6.17
C ILE A 110 -6.85 -12.43 7.53
N ALA A 111 -6.06 -13.37 8.06
CA ALA A 111 -5.37 -13.20 9.34
C ALA A 111 -4.45 -11.97 9.31
N GLY A 112 -4.25 -11.34 10.46
CA GLY A 112 -3.26 -10.27 10.60
C GLY A 112 -1.85 -10.79 10.34
N GLN A 113 -0.93 -9.89 9.94
CA GLN A 113 0.46 -10.22 9.61
C GLN A 113 1.12 -11.10 10.68
N GLY A 114 1.00 -10.75 11.96
CA GLY A 114 1.66 -11.49 13.04
C GLY A 114 1.22 -12.96 13.17
N ALA A 115 -0.09 -13.22 13.02
CA ALA A 115 -0.61 -14.59 13.07
C ALA A 115 -0.18 -15.40 11.83
N TYR A 116 -0.21 -14.77 10.66
CA TYR A 116 0.19 -15.40 9.40
C TYR A 116 1.68 -15.73 9.38
N MET A 117 2.54 -14.78 9.78
CA MET A 117 3.99 -14.97 9.81
C MET A 117 4.42 -16.02 10.84
N ARG A 118 3.73 -16.12 11.99
CA ARG A 118 4.00 -17.16 12.98
C ARG A 118 3.82 -18.56 12.39
N ALA A 119 2.73 -18.81 11.68
CA ALA A 119 2.50 -20.11 11.05
C ALA A 119 3.57 -20.46 9.99
N LEU A 120 4.03 -19.46 9.22
CA LEU A 120 5.13 -19.63 8.26
C LEU A 120 6.46 -19.95 8.96
N ASP A 121 6.77 -19.26 10.06
CA ASP A 121 7.97 -19.50 10.86
C ASP A 121 7.96 -20.88 11.52
N ASP A 122 6.82 -21.29 12.08
CA ASP A 122 6.64 -22.62 12.67
C ASP A 122 6.82 -23.70 11.60
N THR A 123 6.21 -23.53 10.43
CA THR A 123 6.38 -24.46 9.28
C THR A 123 7.83 -24.56 8.85
N ARG A 124 8.52 -23.41 8.68
CA ARG A 124 9.95 -23.38 8.34
C ARG A 124 10.79 -24.10 9.39
N SER A 125 10.50 -23.91 10.67
CA SER A 125 11.20 -24.56 11.78
C SER A 125 11.03 -26.08 11.72
N ILE A 126 9.79 -26.56 11.56
CA ILE A 126 9.49 -28.00 11.49
C ILE A 126 10.15 -28.62 10.25
N TRP A 127 10.01 -27.99 9.08
CA TRP A 127 10.63 -28.49 7.86
C TRP A 127 12.16 -28.55 7.95
N THR A 128 12.78 -27.55 8.59
CA THR A 128 14.22 -27.56 8.88
C THR A 128 14.60 -28.74 9.77
N GLN A 129 13.85 -28.97 10.85
CA GLN A 129 14.12 -30.07 11.78
C GLN A 129 13.93 -31.44 11.13
N MET A 130 12.87 -31.62 10.32
CA MET A 130 12.63 -32.85 9.57
C MET A 130 13.77 -33.12 8.58
N ASN A 131 14.24 -32.12 7.83
CA ASN A 131 15.37 -32.29 6.91
C ASN A 131 16.70 -32.57 7.63
N ALA A 132 16.80 -32.28 8.92
CA ALA A 132 17.97 -32.59 9.75
C ALA A 132 17.85 -33.94 10.48
N ASP A 133 16.68 -34.58 10.48
CA ASP A 133 16.44 -35.86 11.13
C ASP A 133 17.13 -36.99 10.32
N PRO A 134 18.06 -37.77 10.91
CA PRO A 134 18.73 -38.86 10.22
C PRO A 134 17.78 -40.00 9.79
N ALA A 135 16.57 -40.09 10.37
CA ALA A 135 15.55 -41.03 9.91
C ALA A 135 14.95 -40.64 8.54
N ILE A 136 15.08 -39.37 8.15
CA ILE A 136 14.64 -38.84 6.86
C ILE A 136 15.83 -38.82 5.91
N THR A 137 15.96 -39.87 5.10
CA THR A 137 17.13 -40.05 4.21
C THR A 137 17.12 -39.13 2.99
N THR A 138 15.98 -38.53 2.66
CA THR A 138 15.82 -37.63 1.52
C THR A 138 15.11 -36.37 1.99
N PRO A 139 15.70 -35.17 1.77
CA PRO A 139 15.06 -33.91 2.13
C PRO A 139 13.64 -33.83 1.56
N ILE A 140 12.73 -33.33 2.38
CA ILE A 140 11.33 -33.16 1.99
C ILE A 140 11.27 -32.09 0.91
N THR A 141 10.66 -32.46 -0.22
CA THR A 141 10.36 -31.57 -1.35
C THR A 141 8.89 -31.70 -1.69
N LEU A 142 8.26 -30.58 -2.07
CA LEU A 142 6.87 -30.54 -2.51
C LEU A 142 6.78 -30.65 -4.04
N LEU A 143 5.55 -30.63 -4.55
CA LEU A 143 5.27 -30.72 -5.99
C LEU A 143 6.09 -29.68 -6.78
N GLY A 144 6.69 -30.14 -7.89
CA GLY A 144 7.52 -29.29 -8.74
C GLY A 144 8.93 -29.01 -8.21
N GLY A 145 9.37 -29.73 -7.16
CA GLY A 145 10.69 -29.56 -6.57
C GLY A 145 10.78 -28.35 -5.62
N TYR A 146 9.63 -27.87 -5.14
CA TYR A 146 9.59 -26.75 -4.20
C TYR A 146 10.12 -27.20 -2.83
N ASP A 147 11.23 -26.61 -2.40
CA ASP A 147 11.97 -27.03 -1.22
C ASP A 147 11.96 -25.96 -0.11
N LEU A 148 12.62 -26.24 1.00
CA LEU A 148 12.76 -25.34 2.14
C LEU A 148 13.43 -24.00 1.77
N ALA A 149 14.36 -24.01 0.81
CA ALA A 149 15.06 -22.80 0.38
C ALA A 149 14.12 -21.88 -0.41
N ALA A 150 13.34 -22.44 -1.33
CA ALA A 150 12.29 -21.73 -2.06
C ALA A 150 11.22 -21.17 -1.12
N PHE A 151 10.75 -21.98 -0.16
CA PHE A 151 9.81 -21.53 0.87
C PHE A 151 10.36 -20.35 1.68
N THR A 152 11.62 -20.44 2.12
CA THR A 152 12.25 -19.37 2.91
C THR A 152 12.42 -18.08 2.10
N ALA A 153 12.72 -18.19 0.80
CA ALA A 153 12.78 -17.05 -0.10
C ALA A 153 11.39 -16.38 -0.21
N ASP A 154 10.32 -17.17 -0.44
CA ASP A 154 8.96 -16.65 -0.56
C ASP A 154 8.46 -15.99 0.74
N VAL A 155 8.81 -16.54 1.90
CA VAL A 155 8.49 -15.92 3.22
C VAL A 155 9.20 -14.56 3.37
N THR A 156 10.45 -14.46 2.93
CA THR A 156 11.22 -13.19 2.96
C THR A 156 10.59 -12.16 2.02
N ASP A 157 10.20 -12.60 0.83
CA ASP A 157 9.48 -11.82 -0.17
C ASP A 157 8.13 -11.30 0.35
N LEU A 158 7.40 -12.13 1.10
CA LEU A 158 6.14 -11.74 1.73
C LEU A 158 6.36 -10.67 2.79
N LEU A 159 7.41 -10.80 3.62
CA LEU A 159 7.76 -9.80 4.64
C LEU A 159 8.12 -8.45 4.00
N ALA A 160 8.87 -8.48 2.89
CA ALA A 160 9.16 -7.28 2.10
C ALA A 160 7.88 -6.64 1.54
N ALA A 161 6.91 -7.46 1.07
CA ALA A 161 5.62 -6.97 0.59
C ALA A 161 4.79 -6.30 1.69
N PHE A 162 4.75 -6.84 2.91
CA PHE A 162 4.10 -6.18 4.05
C PHE A 162 4.73 -4.80 4.34
N THR A 163 6.06 -4.73 4.33
CA THR A 163 6.79 -3.48 4.55
C THR A 163 6.48 -2.45 3.46
N ALA A 164 6.43 -2.89 2.20
CA ALA A 164 6.11 -2.03 1.06
C ALA A 164 4.69 -1.46 1.14
N VAL A 165 3.69 -2.28 1.52
CA VAL A 165 2.31 -1.80 1.73
C VAL A 165 2.26 -0.77 2.84
N HIS A 166 2.89 -1.02 3.99
CA HIS A 166 2.90 -0.06 5.10
C HIS A 166 3.56 1.27 4.72
N HIS A 167 4.67 1.21 3.98
CA HIS A 167 5.31 2.40 3.46
C HIS A 167 4.39 3.17 2.50
N ALA A 168 3.70 2.49 1.58
CA ALA A 168 2.78 3.12 0.65
C ALA A 168 1.57 3.76 1.35
N GLU A 169 1.08 3.17 2.44
CA GLU A 169 0.05 3.78 3.30
C GLU A 169 0.53 5.11 3.89
N LYS A 170 1.78 5.17 4.38
CA LYS A 170 2.37 6.40 4.91
C LYS A 170 2.60 7.47 3.86
N VAL A 171 3.01 7.07 2.66
CA VAL A 171 3.12 7.99 1.51
C VAL A 171 1.76 8.58 1.16
N GLU A 172 0.71 7.75 1.07
CA GLU A 172 -0.65 8.23 0.79
C GLU A 172 -1.15 9.20 1.87
N GLU A 173 -0.96 8.85 3.15
CA GLU A 173 -1.32 9.69 4.29
C GLU A 173 -0.65 11.07 4.18
N LEU A 174 0.67 11.10 3.92
CA LEU A 174 1.43 12.33 3.76
C LEU A 174 0.95 13.15 2.54
N SER A 175 0.74 12.52 1.39
CA SER A 175 0.23 13.20 0.19
C SER A 175 -1.14 13.84 0.44
N ARG A 176 -2.01 13.17 1.20
CA ARG A 176 -3.32 13.69 1.60
C ARG A 176 -3.19 14.91 2.51
N LEU A 177 -2.28 14.86 3.49
CA LEU A 177 -2.00 15.99 4.39
C LEU A 177 -1.44 17.20 3.64
N GLN A 178 -0.48 16.98 2.73
CA GLN A 178 0.11 18.06 1.93
C GLN A 178 -0.93 18.73 1.01
N ARG A 179 -1.79 17.94 0.37
CA ARG A 179 -2.92 18.46 -0.42
C ARG A 179 -3.85 19.31 0.45
N ASN A 180 -4.27 18.79 1.61
CA ASN A 180 -5.19 19.50 2.50
C ASN A 180 -4.60 20.83 2.97
N ARG A 181 -3.35 20.81 3.44
CA ARG A 181 -2.66 22.02 3.87
C ARG A 181 -2.62 23.08 2.79
N LEU A 182 -2.29 22.70 1.54
CA LEU A 182 -2.27 23.65 0.43
C LEU A 182 -3.68 24.18 0.11
N GLN A 183 -4.70 23.34 0.21
CA GLN A 183 -6.09 23.78 0.05
C GLN A 183 -6.48 24.78 1.13
N ASP A 184 -6.13 24.52 2.39
CA ASP A 184 -6.39 25.42 3.53
C ASP A 184 -5.64 26.75 3.36
N ASP A 185 -4.39 26.72 2.90
CA ASP A 185 -3.59 27.91 2.59
C ASP A 185 -4.20 28.77 1.47
N ILE A 186 -4.99 28.18 0.55
CA ILE A 186 -5.73 28.93 -0.48
C ILE A 186 -7.03 29.48 0.10
N TYR A 187 -7.70 28.76 1.01
CA TYR A 187 -8.91 29.25 1.67
C TYR A 187 -8.68 30.43 2.62
N ALA A 188 -7.48 30.53 3.20
CA ALA A 188 -7.12 31.60 4.13
C ALA A 188 -6.87 32.97 3.44
N VAL A 189 -6.83 32.98 2.09
CA VAL A 189 -6.65 34.16 1.24
C VAL A 189 -7.97 34.89 1.03
#